data_AF-A0A372RR80-F1
#
_entry.id   AF-A0A372RR80-F1
#
_cell.length_a   1.000
_cell.length_b   1.000
_cell.length_c   1.000
_cell.angle_alpha   90.00
_cell.angle_beta   90.00
_cell.angle_gamma   90.00
#
_symmetry.space_group_name_H-M   'P 1'
#
loop_
_entity.id
_entity.type
_entity.pdbx_description
1 polymer ?
#
loop_
_entity_poly.entity_id
_entity_poly.type
_entity_poly.pdbx_seq_one_letter_code
_entity_poly.pdbx_strand_id
1 'polypeptide(L)'
;MIQPPDENTNMFVDFGTSIFAMYLFLTGDSGALSNWTYKNNPSLVILIVLFSLLIVVYLMNLFIGLLSNAIEKDNNRVSFLIQKAEILAEIELFYLLPHQRRWNEWFPKVIYYYADFDKTRQEIKEMIKEGEWNTDEFSELKQKLLNKLKI
;
A
#
# COMPACT_ATOMS: atom_id res chain seq x y z
N MET A 1 30.41 34.61 -30.83
CA MET A 1 31.19 33.82 -29.85
C MET A 1 30.46 32.51 -29.66
N ILE A 2 31.11 31.38 -29.91
CA ILE A 2 30.59 30.05 -29.57
C ILE A 2 30.91 29.87 -28.09
N GLN A 3 29.89 29.85 -27.25
CA GLN A 3 30.05 29.58 -25.82
C GLN A 3 30.42 28.09 -25.68
N PRO A 4 31.53 27.73 -25.02
CA PRO A 4 31.75 26.34 -24.64
C PRO A 4 30.58 25.92 -23.73
N PRO A 5 30.02 24.71 -23.90
CA PRO A 5 28.91 24.27 -23.08
C PRO A 5 29.35 24.26 -21.61
N ASP A 6 28.67 25.06 -20.80
CA ASP A 6 28.80 25.03 -19.34
C ASP A 6 28.21 23.70 -18.81
N GLU A 7 28.59 23.24 -17.63
CA GLU A 7 28.04 22.03 -16.99
C GLU A 7 26.50 22.09 -16.90
N ASN A 8 25.93 23.30 -16.85
CA ASN A 8 24.49 23.56 -16.85
C ASN A 8 23.82 23.58 -18.24
N THR A 9 24.61 23.57 -19.33
CA THR A 9 24.10 23.63 -20.70
C THR A 9 23.86 22.24 -21.30
N ASN A 10 24.56 21.19 -20.84
CA ASN A 10 24.33 19.84 -21.33
C ASN A 10 24.35 18.83 -20.19
N MET A 11 23.16 18.38 -19.79
CA MET A 11 23.01 17.43 -18.69
C MET A 11 23.48 16.00 -19.05
N PHE A 12 23.86 15.74 -20.30
CA PHE A 12 24.37 14.44 -20.75
C PHE A 12 25.91 14.32 -20.74
N VAL A 13 26.62 15.29 -20.16
CA VAL A 13 28.09 15.28 -20.07
C VAL A 13 28.58 14.32 -18.98
N ASP A 14 27.92 14.31 -17.82
CA ASP A 14 28.20 13.38 -16.73
C ASP A 14 27.10 12.30 -16.61
N PHE A 15 27.48 11.12 -16.11
CA PHE A 15 26.55 10.01 -15.96
C PHE A 15 25.46 10.30 -14.92
N GLY A 16 25.80 10.93 -13.79
CA GLY A 16 24.84 11.28 -12.75
C GLY A 16 23.83 12.31 -13.24
N THR A 17 24.29 13.34 -13.94
CA THR A 17 23.41 14.35 -14.56
C THR A 17 22.56 13.75 -15.68
N SER A 18 23.08 12.76 -16.41
CA SER A 18 22.34 12.05 -17.48
C SER A 18 21.16 11.25 -16.92
N ILE A 19 21.35 10.56 -15.79
CA ILE A 19 20.26 9.85 -15.11
C ILE A 19 19.19 10.85 -14.65
N PHE A 20 19.60 11.96 -14.05
CA PHE A 20 18.67 12.99 -13.60
C PHE A 20 17.89 13.63 -14.76
N ALA A 21 18.55 13.89 -15.89
CA ALA A 21 17.92 14.34 -17.13
C ALA A 21 16.85 13.35 -17.64
N MET A 22 17.12 12.04 -17.57
CA MET A 22 16.14 11.03 -17.96
C MET A 22 14.96 10.92 -16.99
N TYR A 23 15.19 11.14 -15.69
CA TYR A 23 14.11 11.24 -14.71
C TYR A 23 13.20 12.44 -14.97
N LEU A 24 13.78 13.62 -15.22
CA LEU A 24 13.03 14.82 -15.61
C LEU A 24 12.23 14.58 -16.90
N PHE A 25 12.82 13.93 -17.90
CA PHE A 25 12.11 13.58 -19.12
C PHE A 25 10.92 12.66 -18.86
N LEU A 26 11.07 11.68 -17.96
CA LEU A 26 10.00 10.77 -17.56
C LEU A 26 8.85 11.48 -16.85
N THR A 27 9.12 12.52 -16.05
CA THR A 27 8.08 13.35 -15.39
C THR A 27 7.49 14.42 -16.30
N GLY A 28 7.95 14.50 -17.56
CA GLY A 28 7.41 15.39 -18.59
C GLY A 28 8.22 16.68 -18.84
N ASP A 29 9.35 16.86 -18.16
CA ASP A 29 10.26 17.99 -18.40
C ASP A 29 11.26 17.67 -19.52
N SER A 30 10.99 18.23 -20.70
CA SER A 30 11.88 18.12 -21.87
C SER A 30 13.05 19.11 -21.89
N GLY A 31 13.22 19.92 -20.83
CA GLY A 31 14.24 20.97 -20.74
C GLY A 31 15.66 20.44 -20.97
N ALA A 32 15.97 19.23 -20.47
CA ALA A 32 17.26 18.58 -20.69
C ALA A 32 17.55 18.25 -22.17
N LEU A 33 16.51 18.09 -22.99
CA LEU A 33 16.62 17.76 -24.41
C LEU A 33 16.56 19.00 -25.31
N SER A 34 16.22 20.18 -24.76
CA SER A 34 16.02 21.43 -25.52
C SER A 34 17.27 21.93 -26.25
N ASN A 35 18.46 21.59 -25.73
CA ASN A 35 19.73 22.01 -26.30
C ASN A 35 20.16 21.18 -27.52
N TRP A 36 19.40 20.15 -27.89
CA TRP A 36 19.73 19.25 -29.00
C TRP A 36 18.95 19.57 -30.27
N THR A 37 19.65 19.62 -31.41
CA THR A 37 19.02 19.79 -32.73
C THR A 37 18.56 18.45 -33.29
N TYR A 38 17.25 18.21 -33.30
CA TYR A 38 16.64 16.93 -33.75
C TYR A 38 16.91 16.59 -35.22
N LYS A 39 17.01 17.59 -36.10
CA LYS A 39 17.25 17.37 -37.54
C LYS A 39 18.61 16.80 -37.87
N ASN A 40 19.62 17.08 -37.03
CA ASN A 40 21.00 16.69 -37.30
C ASN A 40 21.38 15.37 -36.59
N ASN A 41 20.49 14.81 -35.76
CA ASN A 41 20.77 13.66 -34.91
C ASN A 41 19.62 12.64 -34.94
N PRO A 42 19.44 11.89 -36.05
CA PRO A 42 18.33 10.95 -36.20
C PRO A 42 18.35 9.84 -35.14
N SER A 43 19.52 9.38 -34.72
CA SER A 43 19.66 8.35 -33.68
C SER A 43 19.10 8.80 -32.33
N LEU A 44 19.30 10.07 -31.96
CA LEU A 44 18.78 10.65 -30.72
C LEU A 44 17.24 10.72 -30.76
N VAL A 45 16.68 11.11 -31.91
CA VAL A 45 15.21 11.13 -32.12
C VAL A 45 14.63 9.73 -31.96
N ILE A 46 15.25 8.71 -32.56
CA ILE A 46 14.81 7.32 -32.44
C ILE A 46 14.85 6.86 -30.97
N LEU A 47 15.92 7.17 -30.24
CA LEU A 47 16.06 6.81 -28.83
C LEU A 47 14.99 7.47 -27.96
N ILE A 48 14.69 8.76 -28.17
CA ILE A 48 13.64 9.48 -27.45
C ILE A 48 12.27 8.83 -27.69
N VAL A 49 11.94 8.54 -28.95
CA VAL A 49 10.65 7.94 -29.32
C VAL A 49 10.51 6.55 -28.71
N LEU A 50 11.56 5.71 -28.80
CA LEU A 50 11.56 4.38 -28.19
C LEU A 50 11.44 4.45 -26.67
N PHE A 51 12.20 5.33 -26.02
CA PHE A 51 12.13 5.51 -24.57
C PHE A 51 10.73 5.96 -24.12
N SER A 52 10.14 6.92 -24.81
CA SER A 52 8.79 7.40 -24.50
C SER A 52 7.74 6.28 -24.64
N LEU A 53 7.81 5.50 -25.72
CA LEU A 53 6.91 4.38 -25.93
C LEU A 53 7.08 3.28 -24.85
N LEU A 54 8.31 2.90 -24.52
CA LEU A 54 8.57 1.84 -23.55
C LEU A 54 8.26 2.24 -22.12
N ILE A 55 8.66 3.44 -21.70
CA ILE A 55 8.55 3.84 -20.30
C ILE A 55 7.22 4.52 -20.03
N VAL A 56 6.88 5.57 -20.80
CA VAL A 56 5.68 6.37 -20.53
C VAL A 56 4.43 5.60 -20.94
N VAL A 57 4.43 4.95 -22.12
CA VAL A 57 3.21 4.27 -22.60
C VAL A 57 3.11 2.84 -22.04
N TYR A 58 4.18 2.04 -22.09
CA TYR A 58 4.09 0.65 -21.65
C TYR A 58 4.26 0.50 -20.14
N LEU A 59 5.39 0.95 -19.57
CA LEU A 59 5.73 0.68 -18.18
C LEU A 59 4.77 1.38 -17.19
N MET A 60 4.43 2.66 -17.42
CA MET A 60 3.50 3.37 -16.51
C MET A 60 2.11 2.76 -16.51
N ASN A 61 1.58 2.39 -17.69
CA ASN A 61 0.26 1.75 -17.77
C ASN A 61 0.27 0.36 -17.14
N LEU A 62 1.33 -0.41 -17.34
CA LEU A 62 1.52 -1.70 -16.65
C LEU A 62 1.58 -1.49 -15.13
N PHE A 63 2.35 -0.50 -14.66
CA PHE A 63 2.49 -0.21 -13.24
C PHE A 63 1.15 0.19 -12.61
N ILE A 64 0.37 1.06 -13.26
CA ILE A 64 -0.98 1.42 -12.82
C ILE A 64 -1.88 0.17 -12.73
N GLY A 65 -1.84 -0.71 -13.73
CA GLY A 65 -2.63 -1.95 -13.72
C GLY A 65 -2.25 -2.90 -12.58
N LEU A 66 -0.94 -3.12 -12.36
CA LEU A 66 -0.43 -3.95 -11.27
C LEU A 66 -0.78 -3.35 -9.90
N LEU A 67 -0.61 -2.04 -9.74
CA LEU A 67 -0.93 -1.32 -8.50
C LEU A 67 -2.43 -1.38 -8.20
N SER A 68 -3.28 -1.19 -9.21
CA SER A 68 -4.73 -1.32 -9.06
C SER A 68 -5.13 -2.72 -8.58
N ASN A 69 -4.54 -3.77 -9.16
CA ASN A 69 -4.81 -5.15 -8.77
C ASN A 69 -4.34 -5.45 -7.33
N ALA A 70 -3.17 -4.92 -6.93
CA ALA A 70 -2.68 -5.06 -5.56
C ALA A 70 -3.59 -4.32 -4.55
N ILE A 71 -4.02 -3.10 -4.88
CA ILE A 71 -4.94 -2.32 -4.04
C ILE A 71 -6.28 -3.05 -3.88
N GLU A 72 -6.83 -3.62 -4.95
CA GLU A 72 -8.10 -4.34 -4.88
C GLU A 72 -8.02 -5.55 -3.92
N LYS A 73 -6.90 -6.27 -3.95
CA LYS A 73 -6.65 -7.40 -3.04
C LYS A 73 -6.49 -6.96 -1.58
N ASP A 74 -5.80 -5.85 -1.34
CA ASP A 74 -5.46 -5.39 0.02
C ASP A 74 -6.47 -4.40 0.62
N ASN A 75 -7.48 -3.95 -0.13
CA ASN A 75 -8.57 -3.10 0.36
C ASN A 75 -9.56 -3.90 1.23
N ASN A 76 -9.04 -4.47 2.32
CA ASN A 76 -9.81 -5.25 3.26
C ASN A 76 -10.09 -4.44 4.53
N ARG A 77 -11.38 -4.15 4.76
CA ARG A 77 -11.87 -3.50 5.98
C ARG A 77 -11.46 -4.26 7.24
N VAL A 78 -11.34 -5.59 7.19
CA VAL A 78 -10.90 -6.41 8.31
C VAL A 78 -9.45 -6.11 8.66
N SER A 79 -8.55 -6.07 7.68
CA SER A 79 -7.13 -5.71 7.89
C SER A 79 -6.97 -4.31 8.49
N PHE A 80 -7.80 -3.35 8.04
CA PHE A 80 -7.83 -2.01 8.63
C PHE A 80 -8.24 -2.02 10.11
N LEU A 81 -9.28 -2.78 10.46
CA LEU A 81 -9.75 -2.89 11.85
C LEU A 81 -8.72 -3.58 12.76
N ILE A 82 -8.02 -4.60 12.24
CA ILE A 82 -6.94 -5.29 12.96
C ILE A 82 -5.80 -4.32 13.26
N GLN A 83 -5.30 -3.61 12.25
CA GLN A 83 -4.24 -2.60 12.44
C GLN A 83 -4.67 -1.51 13.43
N LYS A 84 -5.92 -1.05 13.35
CA LYS A 84 -6.46 -0.08 14.30
C LYS A 84 -6.47 -0.63 15.74
N ALA A 85 -6.85 -1.89 15.92
CA ALA A 85 -6.85 -2.53 17.24
C ALA A 85 -5.42 -2.71 17.79
N GLU A 86 -4.46 -3.06 16.93
CA GLU A 86 -3.05 -3.19 17.29
C GLU A 86 -2.46 -1.84 17.77
N ILE A 87 -2.69 -0.77 17.01
CA ILE A 87 -2.28 0.59 17.39
C ILE A 87 -2.93 1.01 18.71
N LEU A 88 -4.22 0.72 18.91
CA LEU A 88 -4.91 1.02 20.16
C LEU A 88 -4.29 0.27 21.34
N ALA A 89 -4.00 -1.03 21.17
CA ALA A 89 -3.36 -1.83 22.21
C ALA A 89 -1.96 -1.29 22.57
N GLU A 90 -1.20 -0.82 21.57
CA GLU A 90 0.12 -0.20 21.78
C GLU A 90 0.00 1.11 22.57
N ILE A 91 -0.96 1.97 22.20
CA ILE A 91 -1.27 3.21 22.94
C ILE A 91 -1.66 2.89 24.39
N GLU A 92 -2.53 1.91 24.59
CA GLU A 92 -3.00 1.51 25.91
C GLU A 92 -1.89 0.96 26.80
N LEU A 93 -0.93 0.23 26.22
CA LEU A 93 0.14 -0.41 26.96
C LEU A 93 1.28 0.57 27.29
N PHE A 94 1.69 1.42 26.34
CA PHE A 94 2.92 2.22 26.46
C PHE A 94 2.68 3.70 26.74
N TYR A 95 1.53 4.26 26.35
CA TYR A 95 1.32 5.72 26.37
C TYR A 95 0.29 6.19 27.40
N LEU A 96 -0.51 5.29 28.00
CA LEU A 96 -1.48 5.66 29.04
C LEU A 96 -0.94 5.53 30.47
N LEU A 97 -1.21 6.54 31.28
CA LEU A 97 -0.89 6.52 32.71
C LEU A 97 -1.80 5.53 33.47
N PRO A 98 -1.35 4.98 34.62
CA PRO A 98 -2.12 4.01 35.39
C PRO A 98 -3.52 4.49 35.81
N HIS A 99 -3.68 5.80 36.04
CA HIS A 99 -4.99 6.35 36.38
C HIS A 99 -5.94 6.45 35.18
N GLN A 100 -5.43 6.72 33.97
CA GLN A 100 -6.23 6.81 32.73
C GLN A 100 -6.77 5.44 32.35
N ARG A 101 -5.95 4.39 32.49
CA ARG A 101 -6.36 3.00 32.26
C ARG A 101 -7.45 2.48 33.21
N ARG A 102 -7.64 3.13 34.37
CA ARG A 102 -8.69 2.77 35.35
C ARG A 102 -9.94 3.64 35.23
N TRP A 103 -9.98 4.53 34.24
CA TRP A 103 -11.13 5.39 34.05
C TRP A 103 -12.26 4.63 33.36
N ASN A 104 -13.32 4.34 34.11
CA ASN A 104 -14.45 3.53 33.64
C ASN A 104 -15.18 4.10 32.40
N GLU A 105 -15.13 5.41 32.17
CA GLU A 105 -15.70 6.02 30.96
C GLU A 105 -14.96 5.60 29.69
N TRP A 106 -13.64 5.46 29.77
CA TRP A 106 -12.79 5.11 28.61
C TRP A 106 -12.59 3.60 28.52
N PHE A 107 -12.50 2.92 29.66
CA PHE A 107 -12.29 1.47 29.78
C PHE A 107 -13.41 0.85 30.60
N PRO A 108 -14.58 0.58 30.00
CA PRO A 108 -15.68 -0.05 30.71
C PRO A 108 -15.30 -1.49 31.10
N LYS A 109 -15.76 -1.93 32.28
CA LYS A 109 -15.51 -3.29 32.77
C LYS A 109 -16.13 -4.39 31.90
N VAL A 110 -17.18 -4.06 31.14
CA VAL A 110 -17.91 -5.00 30.29
C VAL A 110 -18.24 -4.31 28.97
N ILE A 111 -17.95 -4.99 27.86
CA ILE A 111 -18.27 -4.54 26.50
C ILE A 111 -19.35 -5.49 25.95
N TYR A 112 -20.50 -4.94 25.57
CA TYR A 112 -21.56 -5.70 24.91
C TYR A 112 -21.37 -5.61 23.40
N TYR A 113 -21.24 -6.75 22.74
CA TYR A 113 -21.23 -6.84 21.28
C TYR A 113 -22.49 -7.57 20.80
N TYR A 114 -23.15 -7.01 19.79
CA TYR A 114 -24.28 -7.64 19.14
C TYR A 114 -23.77 -8.39 17.90
N ALA A 115 -24.01 -9.70 17.87
CA ALA A 115 -23.72 -10.55 16.73
C ALA A 115 -25.03 -11.20 16.26
N ASP A 116 -25.23 -11.22 14.94
CA ASP A 116 -26.38 -11.86 14.32
C ASP A 116 -26.27 -13.39 14.48
N PHE A 117 -27.33 -14.03 14.97
CA PHE A 117 -27.33 -15.45 15.28
C PHE A 117 -27.06 -16.32 14.06
N ASP A 118 -27.72 -16.03 12.94
CA ASP A 118 -27.66 -16.85 11.73
C ASP A 118 -26.30 -16.69 11.04
N LYS A 119 -25.81 -15.45 10.92
CA LYS A 119 -24.47 -15.17 10.36
C LYS A 119 -23.37 -15.81 11.19
N THR A 120 -23.43 -15.67 12.52
CA THR A 120 -22.42 -16.26 13.42
C THR A 120 -22.42 -17.79 13.30
N ARG A 121 -23.60 -18.41 13.19
CA ARG A 121 -23.73 -19.85 13.03
C ARG A 121 -23.18 -20.33 11.69
N GLN A 122 -23.39 -19.58 10.61
CA GLN A 122 -22.85 -19.91 9.30
C GLN A 122 -21.31 -19.85 9.31
N GLU A 123 -20.75 -18.74 9.80
CA GLU A 123 -19.30 -18.52 9.82
C GLU A 123 -18.57 -19.63 10.59
N ILE A 124 -19.08 -20.00 11.78
CA ILE A 124 -18.44 -21.05 12.60
C ILE A 124 -18.47 -22.41 11.90
N LYS A 125 -19.52 -22.73 11.15
CA LYS A 125 -19.57 -23.98 10.37
C LYS A 125 -18.57 -23.97 9.22
N GLU A 126 -18.38 -22.83 8.58
CA GLU A 126 -17.38 -22.64 7.53
C GLU A 126 -15.97 -22.81 8.10
N MET A 127 -15.65 -22.13 9.22
CA MET A 127 -14.38 -22.30 9.93
C MET A 127 -14.08 -23.74 10.36
N ILE A 128 -15.09 -24.47 10.85
CA ILE A 128 -14.94 -25.89 11.23
C ILE A 128 -14.63 -26.74 9.98
N LYS A 129 -15.30 -26.46 8.86
CA LYS A 129 -15.09 -27.18 7.60
C LYS A 129 -13.69 -26.93 7.02
N GLU A 130 -13.19 -25.72 7.16
CA GLU A 130 -11.86 -25.30 6.68
C GLU A 130 -10.72 -25.72 7.64
N GLY A 131 -11.06 -26.20 8.84
CA GLY A 131 -10.08 -26.63 9.85
C GLY A 131 -9.45 -25.46 10.63
N GLU A 132 -9.97 -24.24 10.47
CA GLU A 132 -9.48 -23.03 11.13
C GLU A 132 -10.02 -22.87 12.56
N TRP A 133 -11.02 -23.68 12.95
CA TRP A 133 -11.57 -23.67 14.30
C TRP A 133 -10.63 -24.33 15.31
N ASN A 134 -9.66 -23.57 15.80
CA ASN A 134 -8.73 -24.03 16.85
C ASN A 134 -9.49 -24.27 18.17
N THR A 135 -9.42 -25.49 18.72
CA THR A 135 -10.10 -25.88 19.98
C THR A 135 -9.31 -25.59 21.24
N ASP A 136 -8.02 -25.25 21.13
CA ASP A 136 -7.10 -25.22 22.27
C ASP A 136 -7.22 -23.91 23.08
N GLU A 137 -7.45 -22.78 22.41
CA GLU A 137 -7.69 -21.51 23.09
C GLU A 137 -9.17 -21.28 23.40
N PHE A 138 -9.47 -20.90 24.65
CA PHE A 138 -10.82 -20.57 25.13
C PHE A 138 -11.85 -21.70 24.98
N SER A 139 -11.44 -22.96 25.14
CA SER A 139 -12.26 -24.15 24.92
C SER A 139 -13.64 -24.09 25.60
N GLU A 140 -13.72 -23.69 26.87
CA GLU A 140 -14.99 -23.57 27.60
C GLU A 140 -15.96 -22.54 26.99
N LEU A 141 -15.45 -21.37 26.57
CA LEU A 141 -16.26 -20.31 25.98
C LEU A 141 -16.76 -20.73 24.59
N LYS A 142 -15.90 -21.38 23.81
CA LYS A 142 -16.24 -21.93 22.50
C LYS A 142 -17.32 -23.01 22.60
N GLN A 143 -17.22 -23.94 23.55
CA GLN A 143 -18.27 -24.93 23.78
C GLN A 143 -19.60 -24.29 24.19
N LYS A 144 -19.58 -23.30 25.09
CA LYS A 144 -20.79 -22.53 25.45
C LYS A 144 -21.41 -21.83 24.24
N LEU A 145 -20.58 -21.31 23.33
CA LEU A 145 -21.04 -20.66 22.09
C LEU A 145 -21.69 -21.67 21.14
N LEU A 146 -21.05 -22.82 20.88
CA LEU A 146 -21.59 -23.90 20.04
C LEU A 146 -22.95 -24.39 20.57
N ASN A 147 -23.04 -24.61 21.89
CA ASN A 147 -24.30 -24.98 22.54
C ASN A 147 -25.40 -23.93 22.34
N LYS A 148 -25.06 -22.63 22.45
CA LYS A 148 -26.01 -21.53 22.18
C LYS A 148 -26.44 -21.49 20.71
N LEU A 149 -25.53 -21.73 19.78
CA LEU A 149 -25.76 -21.70 18.33
C LEU A 149 -26.38 -22.99 17.78
N LYS A 150 -26.53 -24.02 18.63
CA LYS A 150 -27.08 -25.34 18.26
C LYS A 150 -26.32 -25.93 17.06
N ILE A 151 -24.99 -25.97 17.19
CA ILE A 151 -24.04 -26.63 16.28
C ILE A 151 -23.53 -27.87 16.99
#